data_AF-W2NQV2-F1
#
_entry.id   AF-W2NQV2-F1
#
_cell.length_a   1.000
_cell.length_b   1.000
_cell.length_c   1.000
_cell.angle_alpha   90.00
_cell.angle_beta   90.00
_cell.angle_gamma   90.00
#
_symmetry.space_group_name_H-M   'P 1'
#
loop_
_entity.id
_entity.type
_entity.pdbx_description
1 polymer ?
#
loop_
_entity_poly.entity_id
_entity_poly.type
_entity_poly.pdbx_seq_one_letter_code
_entity_poly.pdbx_strand_id
1 'polypeptide(L)'
;EIFPLNVRASGVALSTAANWAMGAVMTEVVKLFPSLNIDGVFYLFAGLCLICLVFVYFFCPETKGIMLEDIEGLFNKSKAAKSPEFVEVKSPVNQV
;
A
#
# COMPACT_ATOMS: atom_id res chain seq x y z
N GLU A 1 2.88 5.03 5.36
CA GLU A 1 1.98 5.67 6.33
C GLU A 1 0.69 6.13 5.64
N ILE A 2 -0.28 5.24 5.46
CA ILE A 2 -1.50 5.53 4.66
C ILE A 2 -2.78 5.64 5.51
N PHE A 3 -2.77 5.08 6.73
CA PHE A 3 -3.97 5.02 7.56
C PHE A 3 -4.07 6.23 8.50
N PRO A 4 -5.22 6.94 8.54
CA PRO A 4 -5.43 8.01 9.50
C PRO A 4 -5.42 7.48 10.94
N LEU A 5 -5.09 8.36 11.90
CA LEU A 5 -4.78 7.98 13.29
C LEU A 5 -5.89 7.15 13.96
N ASN A 6 -7.15 7.41 13.60
CA ASN A 6 -8.33 6.74 14.13
C ASN A 6 -8.50 5.28 13.68
N VAL A 7 -8.06 4.91 12.47
CA VAL A 7 -8.23 3.54 11.91
C VAL A 7 -6.91 2.80 11.74
N ARG A 8 -5.79 3.45 12.07
CA ARG A 8 -4.44 2.89 11.93
C ARG A 8 -4.30 1.51 12.57
N ALA A 9 -4.83 1.33 13.78
CA ALA A 9 -4.74 0.03 14.47
C ALA A 9 -5.45 -1.08 13.68
N SER A 10 -6.66 -0.83 13.19
CA SER A 10 -7.44 -1.79 12.39
C SER A 10 -6.82 -2.04 11.02
N GLY A 11 -6.34 -0.99 10.35
CA GLY A 11 -5.67 -1.12 9.04
C GLY A 11 -4.38 -1.94 9.11
N VAL A 12 -3.57 -1.71 10.16
CA VAL A 12 -2.35 -2.48 10.40
C VAL A 12 -2.67 -3.93 10.78
N ALA A 13 -3.70 -4.17 11.59
CA ALA A 13 -4.13 -5.52 11.94
C ALA A 13 -4.59 -6.32 10.71
N LEU A 14 -5.38 -5.69 9.82
CA LEU A 14 -5.82 -6.32 8.57
C LEU A 14 -4.64 -6.62 7.64
N SER A 15 -3.71 -5.67 7.48
CA SER A 15 -2.49 -5.89 6.69
C SER A 15 -1.66 -7.04 7.24
N THR A 16 -1.56 -7.14 8.57
CA THR A 16 -0.84 -8.23 9.24
C THR A 16 -1.55 -9.56 8.98
N ALA A 17 -2.86 -9.63 9.19
CA ALA A 17 -3.65 -10.83 8.92
C ALA A 17 -3.55 -11.28 7.45
N ALA A 18 -3.61 -10.34 6.50
CA ALA A 18 -3.43 -10.62 5.08
C ALA A 18 -2.02 -11.16 4.77
N ASN A 19 -0.99 -10.62 5.40
CA ASN A 19 0.38 -11.13 5.27
C ASN A 19 0.50 -12.58 5.78
N TRP A 20 -0.08 -12.88 6.95
CA TRP A 20 -0.09 -14.24 7.49
C TRP A 20 -0.89 -15.20 6.61
N ALA A 21 -2.05 -14.77 6.09
CA ALA A 21 -2.84 -15.55 5.15
C ALA A 21 -2.07 -15.83 3.85
N MET A 22 -1.34 -14.84 3.33
CA MET A 22 -0.47 -15.04 2.16
C MET A 22 0.65 -16.04 2.46
N GLY A 23 1.23 -16.00 3.66
CA GLY A 23 2.17 -17.03 4.13
C GLY A 23 1.57 -18.43 4.08
N ALA A 24 0.34 -18.62 4.54
CA ALA A 24 -0.37 -19.90 4.44
C ALA A 24 -0.61 -20.32 2.98
N VAL A 25 -1.02 -19.41 2.11
CA VAL A 25 -1.20 -19.68 0.66
C VAL A 25 0.12 -20.12 0.02
N MET A 26 1.25 -19.50 0.37
CA MET A 26 2.55 -19.90 -0.16
C MET A 26 2.92 -21.34 0.20
N THR A 27 2.50 -21.85 1.35
CA THR A 27 2.74 -23.27 1.70
C THR A 27 1.99 -24.24 0.78
N GLU A 28 0.82 -23.86 0.28
CA GLU A 28 0.06 -24.66 -0.70
C GLU A 28 0.69 -24.54 -2.10
N VAL A 29 1.20 -23.35 -2.46
CA VAL A 29 1.96 -23.17 -3.72
C VAL A 29 3.20 -24.06 -3.76
N VAL A 30 3.87 -24.27 -2.61
CA VAL A 30 5.01 -25.19 -2.50
C VAL A 30 4.63 -26.64 -2.87
N LYS A 31 3.39 -27.07 -2.57
CA LYS A 31 2.91 -28.40 -2.96
C LYS A 31 2.66 -28.54 -4.47
N LEU A 32 2.59 -27.45 -5.22
CA LEU A 32 2.48 -27.47 -6.68
C LEU A 32 3.84 -27.59 -7.39
N PHE A 33 4.98 -27.43 -6.70
CA PHE A 33 6.32 -27.54 -7.30
C PHE A 33 6.62 -28.88 -8.00
N PRO A 34 6.13 -30.05 -7.53
CA PRO A 34 6.34 -31.31 -8.25
C PRO A 34 5.63 -31.35 -9.61
N SER A 35 4.54 -30.59 -9.76
CA SER A 35 3.72 -30.53 -10.98
C SER A 35 4.13 -29.36 -11.89
N LEU A 36 4.58 -28.27 -11.28
CA LEU A 36 4.99 -27.04 -11.93
C LEU A 36 6.52 -26.96 -11.80
N ASN A 37 7.24 -27.37 -12.85
CA ASN A 37 8.70 -27.21 -12.95
C ASN A 37 9.13 -25.80 -12.52
N ILE A 38 10.41 -25.64 -12.16
CA ILE A 38 10.93 -24.39 -11.58
C ILE A 38 10.59 -23.14 -12.42
N ASP A 39 10.62 -23.27 -13.74
CA ASP A 39 10.26 -22.21 -14.69
C ASP A 39 8.79 -21.77 -14.54
N GLY A 40 7.88 -22.72 -14.33
CA GLY A 40 6.45 -22.44 -14.14
C GLY A 40 6.19 -21.62 -12.87
N VAL A 41 6.97 -21.86 -11.81
CA VAL A 41 6.87 -21.09 -10.57
C VAL A 41 7.33 -19.65 -10.81
N PHE A 42 8.43 -19.45 -11.54
CA PHE A 42 8.89 -18.11 -11.92
C PHE A 42 7.84 -17.36 -12.75
N TYR A 43 7.19 -18.00 -13.72
CA TYR A 43 6.11 -17.37 -14.49
C TYR A 43 4.88 -17.04 -13.63
N LEU A 44 4.53 -17.87 -12.64
CA LEU A 44 3.44 -17.60 -11.71
C LEU A 44 3.73 -16.35 -10.86
N PHE A 45 4.93 -16.25 -10.28
CA PHE A 45 5.33 -15.07 -9.52
C PHE A 45 5.46 -13.82 -10.41
N ALA A 46 5.96 -13.96 -11.65
CA ALA A 46 6.02 -12.86 -12.60
C ALA A 46 4.61 -12.32 -12.95
N GLY A 47 3.66 -13.22 -13.18
CA GLY A 47 2.25 -12.86 -13.40
C GLY A 47 1.63 -12.15 -12.20
N LEU A 48 1.88 -12.66 -10.98
CA LEU A 48 1.42 -12.02 -9.75
C LEU A 48 2.00 -10.62 -9.58
N CYS A 49 3.29 -10.42 -9.89
CA CYS A 49 3.93 -9.11 -9.85
C CYS A 49 3.31 -8.13 -10.85
N LEU A 50 3.00 -8.57 -12.07
CA LEU A 50 2.32 -7.74 -13.07
C LEU A 50 0.92 -7.33 -12.62
N ILE A 51 0.15 -8.25 -12.03
CA ILE A 51 -1.18 -7.94 -11.48
C ILE A 51 -1.06 -6.91 -10.35
N CYS A 52 -0.07 -7.08 -9.46
CA CYS A 52 0.21 -6.13 -8.39
C CYS A 52 0.59 -4.75 -8.95
N LEU A 53 1.42 -4.71 -9.99
CA LEU A 53 1.82 -3.46 -10.65
C LEU A 53 0.60 -2.72 -11.23
N VAL A 54 -0.27 -3.43 -11.94
CA VAL A 54 -1.52 -2.86 -12.49
C VAL A 54 -2.41 -2.34 -11.35
N PHE A 55 -2.58 -3.13 -10.30
CA PHE A 55 -3.37 -2.71 -9.14
C PHE A 55 -2.82 -1.43 -8.49
N VAL A 56 -1.51 -1.40 -8.21
CA VAL A 56 -0.85 -0.23 -7.61
C VAL A 56 -0.99 0.99 -8.53
N TYR A 57 -0.78 0.82 -9.84
CA TYR A 57 -0.86 1.92 -10.80
C TYR A 57 -2.26 2.58 -10.85
N PHE A 58 -3.33 1.79 -10.77
CA PHE A 58 -4.71 2.33 -10.84
C PHE A 58 -5.28 2.74 -9.48
N PHE A 59 -4.97 2.01 -8.41
CA PHE A 59 -5.63 2.18 -7.10
C PHE A 59 -4.78 2.90 -6.06
N CYS A 60 -3.46 3.00 -6.24
CA CYS A 60 -2.58 3.68 -5.30
C CYS A 60 -2.26 5.09 -5.83
N PRO A 61 -2.97 6.15 -5.38
CA PRO A 61 -2.52 7.51 -5.63
C PRO A 61 -1.13 7.71 -5.00
N GLU A 62 -0.26 8.48 -5.64
CA GLU A 62 1.07 8.79 -5.08
C GLU A 62 0.90 9.38 -3.67
N THR A 63 1.53 8.75 -2.68
CA THR A 63 1.44 9.11 -1.25
C THR A 63 2.72 9.77 -0.74
N LYS A 64 3.64 10.10 -1.65
CA LYS A 64 4.97 10.60 -1.33
C LYS A 64 4.92 12.11 -1.12
N GLY A 65 5.35 12.58 0.06
CA GLY A 65 5.49 14.01 0.37
C GLY A 65 4.26 14.69 0.98
N ILE A 66 3.29 13.91 1.44
CA ILE A 66 2.02 14.42 1.99
C ILE A 66 2.05 14.28 3.51
N MET A 67 1.77 15.37 4.23
CA MET A 67 1.69 15.39 5.69
C MET A 67 0.52 14.50 6.14
N LEU A 68 0.69 13.76 7.24
CA LEU A 68 -0.32 12.83 7.78
C LEU A 68 -1.68 13.50 8.09
N GLU A 69 -1.71 14.80 8.32
CA GLU A 69 -2.94 15.59 8.55
C GLU A 69 -3.77 15.83 7.27
N ASP A 70 -3.16 15.83 6.08
CA ASP A 70 -3.86 16.10 4.80
C ASP A 70 -4.32 14.81 4.07
N ILE A 71 -4.04 13.63 4.63
CA ILE A 71 -4.45 12.33 4.06
C ILE A 71 -5.98 12.22 3.94
N GLU A 72 -6.73 12.89 4.82
CA GLU A 72 -8.20 12.93 4.76
C GLU A 72 -8.70 13.60 3.47
N GLY A 73 -7.97 14.58 2.91
CA GLY A 73 -8.34 15.27 1.67
C GLY A 73 -8.17 14.43 0.40
N LEU A 74 -7.28 13.43 0.40
CA LEU A 74 -7.05 12.54 -0.75
C LEU A 74 -8.14 11.49 -0.96
N PHE A 75 -8.70 10.97 0.14
CA PHE A 75 -9.79 10.00 0.11
C PHE A 75 -11.17 10.66 0.04
N ASN A 76 -11.28 11.94 0.41
CA ASN A 76 -12.53 12.71 0.38
C ASN A 76 -12.74 13.38 -0.99
N LYS A 77 -12.74 12.60 -2.07
CA LYS A 77 -12.87 13.12 -3.44
C LYS A 77 -14.34 13.30 -3.84
N SER A 78 -15.07 14.17 -3.12
CA SER A 78 -16.21 14.88 -3.71
C SER A 78 -15.73 16.24 -4.17
N LYS A 79 -15.46 16.33 -5.47
CA LYS A 79 -15.14 17.51 -6.30
C LYS A 79 -13.66 17.85 -6.51
N ALA A 80 -13.25 17.53 -7.75
CA ALA A 80 -12.44 18.32 -8.67
C ALA A 80 -11.39 19.31 -8.11
N ALA A 81 -10.15 19.07 -8.54
CA ALA A 81 -9.16 20.06 -8.96
C ALA A 81 -8.72 21.14 -7.95
N LYS A 82 -7.62 20.85 -7.23
CA LYS A 82 -6.38 21.64 -7.30
C LYS A 82 -5.29 20.90 -6.52
N SER A 83 -4.10 20.81 -7.10
CA SER A 83 -2.89 20.36 -6.40
C SER A 83 -2.66 21.30 -5.21
N PRO A 84 -2.66 20.82 -3.95
CA PRO A 84 -2.35 21.69 -2.83
C PRO A 84 -0.87 22.09 -2.91
N GLU A 85 -0.66 23.39 -2.83
CA GLU A 85 0.64 24.07 -2.75
C GLU A 85 1.35 23.65 -1.45
N PHE A 86 2.64 23.30 -1.55
CA PHE A 86 3.48 22.94 -0.41
C PHE A 86 3.51 24.08 0.61
N VAL A 87 2.82 23.93 1.74
CA VAL A 87 3.00 24.81 2.91
C VAL A 87 4.10 24.19 3.76
N GLU A 88 5.30 24.76 3.63
CA GLU A 88 6.47 24.43 4.45
C GLU A 88 6.22 24.90 5.90
N VAL A 89 5.78 24.00 6.78
CA VAL A 89 5.56 24.31 8.20
C VAL A 89 6.90 24.43 8.91
N LYS A 90 7.35 25.67 9.11
CA LYS A 90 8.54 26.02 9.92
C LYS A 90 8.31 25.63 11.39
N SER A 91 9.13 24.72 11.91
CA SER A 91 9.07 24.24 13.30
C SER A 91 9.27 25.38 14.32
N PRO A 92 8.41 25.52 15.34
CA PRO A 92 8.59 26.48 16.42
C PRO A 92 9.53 25.91 17.50
N VAL A 93 10.81 25.70 17.15
CA VAL A 93 11.89 25.41 18.10
C VAL A 93 12.92 26.55 18.03
N ASN A 94 12.46 27.79 18.17
CA ASN A 94 13.29 28.90 18.63
C ASN A 94 12.43 30.10 19.02
N GLN A 95 11.70 30.01 20.12
CA GLN A 95 11.23 31.19 20.86
C GLN A 95 11.57 30.90 22.32
N VAL A 96 12.87 31.04 22.63
CA VAL A 96 13.39 31.20 23.99
C VAL A 96 12.99 32.57 24.55
#